data_AF-A0A8J7XDC3-F1
#
_entry.id   AF-A0A8J7XDC3-F1
#
_cell.length_a   1.000
_cell.length_b   1.000
_cell.length_c   1.000
_cell.angle_alpha   90.00
_cell.angle_beta   90.00
_cell.angle_gamma   90.00
#
_symmetry.space_group_name_H-M   'P 1'
#
loop_
_entity.id
_entity.type
_entity.pdbx_description
1 polymer ?
#
loop_
_entity_poly.entity_id
_entity_poly.type
_entity_poly.pdbx_seq_one_letter_code
_entity_poly.pdbx_strand_id
1 'polypeptide(L)'
;MGLLMTGGRESFGAYFGMPDWTPTSVGNILPVVSTARENGPDGKVGVKDPENVFMASLPWDSIGRYGYFFGSNPVREREGSRVLAELIPNAGDVNPLLVWSDVGEGRTFAMTSDWTPAGANLFLNWEFYPDYAINLMLFISEVEIPPDPFLVHRIRMELEEYHLKRNFLLSLIEFVSRFGANPSRVGEMLNEADDGLKEANEKYKGYDFEGSFARMEELVIELDQATIEALRIKDQALLWIYIVEWTAVTGTSLFAGVVVWALMVRRRLYREVGSTRSSH
;
A
#
# COMPACT_ATOMS: atom_id res chain seq x y z
N MET A 1 15.02 -23.51 -7.28
CA MET A 1 14.05 -23.52 -6.14
C MET A 1 14.67 -22.70 -5.01
N GLY A 2 13.94 -21.74 -4.42
CA GLY A 2 14.49 -20.83 -3.41
C GLY A 2 13.91 -21.05 -2.02
N LEU A 3 14.74 -20.91 -0.98
CA LEU A 3 14.32 -20.87 0.43
C LEU A 3 14.76 -19.55 1.08
N LEU A 4 13.84 -18.86 1.74
CA LEU A 4 14.12 -17.72 2.60
C LEU A 4 13.66 -18.04 4.04
N MET A 5 14.52 -17.82 5.02
CA MET A 5 14.12 -17.69 6.42
C MET A 5 14.41 -16.27 6.90
N THR A 6 13.38 -15.61 7.44
CA THR A 6 13.46 -14.26 8.03
C THR A 6 13.49 -14.34 9.55
N GLY A 7 14.11 -13.36 10.19
CA GLY A 7 14.25 -13.30 11.63
C GLY A 7 12.91 -13.13 12.34
N GLY A 8 12.86 -13.55 13.59
CA GLY A 8 11.65 -13.56 14.39
C GLY A 8 11.77 -14.49 15.60
N ARG A 9 10.76 -14.45 16.47
CA ARG A 9 10.74 -15.26 17.70
C ARG A 9 10.68 -16.76 17.44
N GLU A 10 10.11 -17.16 16.31
CA GLU A 10 9.92 -18.56 15.92
C GLU A 10 10.90 -19.00 14.81
N SER A 11 11.91 -18.19 14.50
CA SER A 11 12.88 -18.45 13.43
C SER A 11 14.24 -18.86 13.96
N PHE A 12 15.02 -19.57 13.15
CA PHE A 12 16.39 -19.99 13.48
C PHE A 12 16.44 -20.76 14.82
N GLY A 13 17.20 -20.28 15.80
CA GLY A 13 17.30 -20.85 17.15
C GLY A 13 16.01 -20.77 17.97
N ALA A 14 15.08 -19.92 17.52
CA ALA A 14 13.86 -19.55 18.20
C ALA A 14 14.08 -18.98 19.63
N TYR A 15 13.06 -18.36 20.22
CA TYR A 15 13.09 -17.84 21.59
C TYR A 15 11.74 -18.05 22.29
N PHE A 16 11.68 -17.87 23.61
CA PHE A 16 10.48 -18.07 24.44
C PHE A 16 9.91 -19.50 24.41
N GLY A 17 10.78 -20.52 24.39
CA GLY A 17 10.36 -21.93 24.45
C GLY A 17 9.80 -22.48 23.13
N MET A 18 9.94 -21.73 22.04
CA MET A 18 9.66 -22.19 20.68
C MET A 18 10.75 -23.17 20.21
N PRO A 19 10.42 -24.13 19.32
CA PRO A 19 11.36 -25.15 18.88
C PRO A 19 12.45 -24.57 17.96
N ASP A 20 13.70 -25.00 18.17
CA ASP A 20 14.85 -24.65 17.35
C ASP A 20 14.76 -25.32 15.96
N TRP A 21 14.98 -24.55 14.89
CA TRP A 21 15.05 -25.05 13.52
C TRP A 21 16.37 -25.71 13.17
N THR A 22 17.45 -25.37 13.87
CA THR A 22 18.81 -25.86 13.62
C THR A 22 18.92 -27.39 13.52
N PRO A 23 18.29 -28.21 14.40
CA PRO A 23 18.35 -29.67 14.29
C PRO A 23 17.48 -30.27 13.18
N THR A 24 16.66 -29.47 12.49
CA THR A 24 15.71 -29.94 11.47
C THR A 24 16.35 -30.03 10.08
N SER A 25 15.69 -30.73 9.16
CA SER A 25 16.10 -30.75 7.74
C SER A 25 16.12 -29.36 7.11
N VAL A 26 15.26 -28.44 7.55
CA VAL A 26 15.26 -27.05 7.10
C VAL A 26 16.50 -26.32 7.65
N GLY A 27 16.79 -26.44 8.95
CA GLY A 27 17.98 -25.81 9.55
C GLY A 27 19.31 -26.33 8.98
N ASN A 28 19.33 -27.57 8.49
CA ASN A 28 20.50 -28.16 7.83
C ASN A 28 20.81 -27.53 6.47
N ILE A 29 19.81 -27.01 5.76
CA ILE A 29 20.00 -26.37 4.46
C ILE A 29 20.15 -24.85 4.55
N LEU A 30 19.91 -24.23 5.71
CA LEU A 30 20.12 -22.78 5.88
C LEU A 30 21.61 -22.41 5.80
N PRO A 31 21.95 -21.20 5.31
CA PRO A 31 23.34 -20.76 5.15
C PRO A 31 24.00 -20.38 6.48
N VAL A 32 23.27 -20.50 7.58
CA VAL A 32 23.66 -20.12 8.94
C VAL A 32 23.32 -21.21 9.93
N VAL A 33 23.97 -21.17 11.09
CA VAL A 33 23.68 -21.99 12.27
C VAL A 33 23.40 -21.08 13.44
N SER A 34 22.43 -21.45 14.27
CA SER A 34 22.03 -20.63 15.41
C SER A 34 23.05 -20.76 16.54
N THR A 35 23.28 -19.67 17.26
CA THR A 35 24.12 -19.70 18.47
C THR A 35 23.30 -20.12 19.69
N ALA A 36 23.97 -20.36 20.82
CA ALA A 36 23.30 -20.61 22.10
C ALA A 36 22.68 -19.34 22.73
N ARG A 37 22.87 -18.15 22.12
CA ARG A 37 22.25 -16.91 22.60
C ARG A 37 20.79 -16.89 22.17
N GLU A 38 19.92 -16.43 23.06
CA GLU A 38 18.49 -16.32 22.76
C GLU A 38 18.14 -15.03 21.99
N ASN A 39 18.86 -13.94 22.26
CA ASN A 39 18.63 -12.64 21.63
C ASN A 39 19.91 -12.12 20.99
N GLY A 40 19.83 -11.71 19.73
CA GLY A 40 20.88 -11.02 19.00
C GLY A 40 20.81 -9.50 19.20
N PRO A 41 21.83 -8.78 18.70
CA PRO A 41 21.90 -7.32 18.85
C PRO A 41 20.83 -6.59 18.03
N ASP A 42 20.51 -5.37 18.48
CA ASP A 42 20.02 -4.29 17.62
C ASP A 42 21.21 -3.69 16.86
N GLY A 43 20.99 -3.12 15.68
CA GLY A 43 22.08 -2.43 15.01
C GLY A 43 21.74 -1.84 13.67
N LYS A 44 22.74 -1.21 13.07
CA LYS A 44 22.67 -0.67 11.72
C LYS A 44 23.18 -1.69 10.71
N VAL A 45 22.53 -1.81 9.56
CA VAL A 45 23.04 -2.59 8.44
C VAL A 45 24.40 -2.05 7.98
N GLY A 46 25.37 -2.95 7.84
CA GLY A 46 26.64 -2.73 7.19
C GLY A 46 26.77 -3.65 5.98
N VAL A 47 26.82 -3.08 4.77
CA VAL A 47 26.99 -3.84 3.53
C VAL A 47 28.42 -4.41 3.48
N LYS A 48 28.53 -5.71 3.17
CA LYS A 48 29.81 -6.44 3.08
C LYS A 48 30.17 -6.80 1.64
N ASP A 49 29.18 -7.11 0.83
CA ASP A 49 29.35 -7.49 -0.57
C ASP A 49 28.45 -6.63 -1.47
N PRO A 50 28.87 -5.37 -1.76
CA PRO A 50 28.07 -4.46 -2.58
C PRO A 50 28.02 -4.86 -4.07
N GLU A 51 28.97 -5.69 -4.53
CA GLU A 51 29.06 -6.13 -5.93
C GLU A 51 28.12 -7.31 -6.22
N ASN A 52 27.62 -7.99 -5.19
CA ASN A 52 26.61 -9.03 -5.35
C ASN A 52 25.38 -8.48 -6.09
N VAL A 53 24.86 -9.24 -7.07
CA VAL A 53 23.74 -8.81 -7.93
C VAL A 53 22.49 -8.36 -7.17
N PHE A 54 22.18 -9.00 -6.03
CA PHE A 54 21.06 -8.57 -5.19
C PHE A 54 21.37 -7.27 -4.46
N MET A 55 22.58 -7.14 -3.89
CA MET A 55 22.99 -5.94 -3.18
C MET A 55 23.10 -4.74 -4.10
N ALA A 56 23.67 -4.91 -5.29
CA ALA A 56 23.79 -3.89 -6.32
C ALA A 56 22.44 -3.43 -6.89
N SER A 57 21.39 -4.26 -6.77
CA SER A 57 20.03 -3.92 -7.22
C SER A 57 19.29 -2.94 -6.30
N LEU A 58 19.91 -2.45 -5.24
CA LEU A 58 19.28 -1.59 -4.25
C LEU A 58 20.22 -0.45 -3.81
N PRO A 59 19.70 0.76 -3.60
CA PRO A 59 20.53 1.91 -3.21
C PRO A 59 20.80 1.91 -1.71
N TRP A 60 21.56 0.95 -1.20
CA TRP A 60 21.84 0.82 0.25
C TRP A 60 22.44 2.08 0.89
N ASP A 61 23.15 2.91 0.12
CA ASP A 61 23.68 4.19 0.59
C ASP A 61 22.58 5.20 0.97
N SER A 62 21.37 5.08 0.40
CA SER A 62 20.22 5.94 0.72
C SER A 62 19.44 5.49 1.96
N ILE A 63 19.75 4.30 2.51
CA ILE A 63 18.92 3.68 3.57
C ILE A 63 18.89 4.48 4.88
N GLY A 64 19.95 5.26 5.15
CA GLY A 64 20.01 6.19 6.27
C GLY A 64 19.59 5.58 7.62
N ARG A 65 18.56 6.17 8.25
CA ARG A 65 17.97 5.69 9.52
C ARG A 65 17.15 4.42 9.37
N TYR A 66 16.64 4.12 8.17
CA TYR A 66 15.78 2.97 7.92
C TYR A 66 16.54 1.66 7.96
N GLY A 67 17.88 1.71 7.85
CA GLY A 67 18.75 0.55 7.97
C GLY A 67 19.05 0.13 9.42
N TYR A 68 18.31 0.63 10.41
CA TYR A 68 18.44 0.20 11.80
C TYR A 68 17.37 -0.84 12.13
N PHE A 69 17.79 -2.01 12.64
CA PHE A 69 16.92 -3.12 13.02
C PHE A 69 16.90 -3.29 14.54
N PHE A 70 15.73 -3.64 15.07
CA PHE A 70 15.47 -3.87 16.48
C PHE A 70 15.44 -5.38 16.73
N GLY A 71 16.60 -5.91 17.09
CA GLY A 71 16.83 -7.31 17.35
C GLY A 71 17.18 -8.11 16.10
N SER A 72 17.80 -9.25 16.36
CA SER A 72 18.12 -10.27 15.38
C SER A 72 18.19 -11.63 16.06
N ASN A 73 18.03 -12.70 15.29
CA ASN A 73 18.41 -14.03 15.72
C ASN A 73 19.94 -14.14 15.66
N PRO A 74 20.61 -14.53 16.77
CA PRO A 74 22.07 -14.59 16.81
C PRO A 74 22.55 -15.87 16.14
N VAL A 75 23.26 -15.72 15.03
CA VAL A 75 23.70 -16.84 14.18
C VAL A 75 25.19 -16.74 13.85
N ARG A 76 25.73 -17.82 13.28
CA ARG A 76 27.03 -17.85 12.60
C ARG A 76 26.85 -18.36 11.19
N GLU A 77 27.64 -17.84 10.27
CA GLU A 77 27.71 -18.35 8.91
C GLU A 77 28.21 -19.80 8.89
N ARG A 78 27.66 -20.60 7.98
CA ARG A 78 28.23 -21.91 7.65
C ARG A 78 29.40 -21.76 6.69
N GLU A 79 30.28 -22.75 6.69
CA GLU A 79 31.34 -22.85 5.68
C GLU A 79 30.72 -22.88 4.27
N GLY A 80 31.28 -22.09 3.35
CA GLY A 80 30.79 -21.98 1.98
C GLY A 80 29.71 -20.92 1.78
N SER A 81 29.10 -20.39 2.84
CA SER A 81 28.12 -19.30 2.75
C SER A 81 28.75 -17.96 2.36
N ARG A 82 27.92 -17.01 1.96
CA ARG A 82 28.30 -15.63 1.63
C ARG A 82 27.48 -14.66 2.48
N VAL A 83 28.17 -13.81 3.23
CA VAL A 83 27.57 -12.75 4.04
C VAL A 83 27.52 -11.48 3.20
N LEU A 84 26.31 -11.04 2.84
CA LEU A 84 26.08 -9.83 2.04
C LEU A 84 26.02 -8.57 2.89
N ALA A 85 25.48 -8.70 4.08
CA ALA A 85 25.40 -7.61 5.05
C ALA A 85 25.45 -8.14 6.48
N GLU A 86 25.88 -7.28 7.38
CA GLU A 86 26.00 -7.50 8.81
C GLU A 86 25.15 -6.49 9.58
N LEU A 87 24.76 -6.85 10.79
CA LEU A 87 24.14 -5.97 11.74
C LEU A 87 25.21 -5.47 12.73
N ILE A 88 25.50 -4.17 12.67
CA ILE A 88 26.55 -3.51 13.44
C ILE A 88 25.90 -2.84 14.66
N PRO A 89 26.07 -3.38 15.88
CA PRO A 89 25.58 -2.74 17.10
C PRO A 89 26.45 -1.56 17.52
N ASN A 90 25.91 -0.72 18.41
CA ASN A 90 26.70 0.33 19.08
C ASN A 90 27.73 -0.26 20.07
N ALA A 91 27.45 -1.44 20.62
CA ALA A 91 28.35 -2.17 21.52
C ALA A 91 28.07 -3.68 21.42
N GLY A 92 29.12 -4.49 21.50
CA GLY A 92 29.04 -5.95 21.42
C GLY A 92 29.46 -6.51 20.06
N ASP A 93 29.11 -7.78 19.85
CA ASP A 93 29.53 -8.53 18.66
C ASP A 93 28.61 -8.22 17.47
N VAL A 94 29.21 -8.12 16.28
CA VAL A 94 28.49 -8.07 15.01
C VAL A 94 27.74 -9.38 14.76
N ASN A 95 26.54 -9.30 14.18
CA ASN A 95 25.76 -10.47 13.78
C ASN A 95 25.58 -10.48 12.25
N PRO A 96 25.74 -11.60 11.54
CA PRO A 96 25.38 -11.68 10.13
C PRO A 96 23.91 -11.28 9.93
N LEU A 97 23.61 -10.41 8.96
CA LEU A 97 22.24 -9.96 8.68
C LEU A 97 21.66 -10.66 7.46
N LEU A 98 22.33 -10.54 6.33
CA LEU A 98 21.91 -11.10 5.04
C LEU A 98 22.95 -12.12 4.63
N VAL A 99 22.59 -13.40 4.61
CA VAL A 99 23.50 -14.50 4.30
C VAL A 99 22.83 -15.44 3.31
N TRP A 100 23.58 -15.91 2.30
CA TRP A 100 23.06 -16.88 1.34
C TRP A 100 24.08 -17.96 1.01
N SER A 101 23.60 -19.07 0.47
CA SER A 101 24.42 -20.12 -0.13
C SER A 101 23.60 -20.88 -1.18
N ASP A 102 24.29 -21.55 -2.11
CA ASP A 102 23.65 -22.51 -2.99
C ASP A 102 23.58 -23.89 -2.30
N VAL A 103 22.47 -24.60 -2.53
CA VAL A 103 22.21 -25.96 -2.02
C VAL A 103 21.58 -26.77 -3.15
N GLY A 104 22.36 -27.68 -3.74
CA GLY A 104 21.95 -28.39 -4.95
C GLY A 104 21.77 -27.42 -6.12
N GLU A 105 20.60 -27.46 -6.77
CA GLU A 105 20.20 -26.54 -7.86
C GLU A 105 19.30 -25.40 -7.34
N GLY A 106 19.47 -25.00 -6.08
CA GLY A 106 18.66 -23.96 -5.47
C GLY A 106 19.46 -23.07 -4.56
N ARG A 107 18.83 -21.97 -4.14
CA ARG A 107 19.44 -20.95 -3.28
C ARG A 107 18.72 -20.88 -1.95
N THR A 108 19.48 -20.85 -0.86
CA THR A 108 18.95 -20.56 0.47
C THR A 108 19.40 -19.17 0.93
N PHE A 109 18.55 -18.48 1.68
CA PHE A 109 18.81 -17.15 2.18
C PHE A 109 18.34 -17.03 3.64
N ALA A 110 19.15 -16.38 4.46
CA ALA A 110 18.84 -16.03 5.83
C ALA A 110 18.90 -14.50 5.96
N MET A 111 17.76 -13.91 6.35
CA MET A 111 17.69 -12.56 6.90
C MET A 111 17.50 -12.70 8.40
N THR A 112 18.48 -12.32 9.22
CA THR A 112 18.48 -12.69 10.65
C THR A 112 17.70 -11.73 11.53
N SER A 113 17.39 -10.52 11.04
CA SER A 113 16.38 -9.65 11.64
C SER A 113 15.02 -9.91 11.01
N ASP A 114 13.97 -9.56 11.75
CA ASP A 114 12.63 -9.50 11.21
C ASP A 114 12.57 -8.44 10.10
N TRP A 115 11.72 -8.67 9.10
CA TRP A 115 11.40 -7.76 8.00
C TRP A 115 10.00 -7.14 8.12
N THR A 116 9.28 -7.45 9.21
CA THR A 116 7.97 -6.93 9.61
C THR A 116 8.10 -6.04 10.86
N PRO A 117 7.01 -5.41 11.36
CA PRO A 117 7.13 -4.32 12.35
C PRO A 117 7.80 -4.67 13.67
N ALA A 118 7.90 -5.94 14.07
CA ALA A 118 8.45 -6.29 15.38
C ALA A 118 9.97 -6.06 15.47
N GLY A 119 10.72 -6.26 14.37
CA GLY A 119 12.15 -5.95 14.31
C GLY A 119 12.59 -4.99 13.18
N ALA A 120 11.70 -4.67 12.25
CA ALA A 120 11.98 -3.83 11.08
C ALA A 120 11.02 -2.63 10.92
N ASN A 121 10.46 -2.10 12.02
CA ASN A 121 9.56 -0.95 11.96
C ASN A 121 10.12 0.26 11.18
N LEU A 122 11.44 0.50 11.22
CA LEU A 122 12.09 1.55 10.43
C LEU A 122 12.33 1.08 8.99
N PHE A 123 12.83 -0.14 8.80
CA PHE A 123 13.14 -0.70 7.48
C PHE A 123 11.92 -0.76 6.55
N LEU A 124 10.74 -1.05 7.09
CA LEU A 124 9.46 -1.01 6.36
C LEU A 124 9.12 0.34 5.74
N ASN A 125 9.66 1.43 6.31
CA ASN A 125 9.43 2.79 5.83
C ASN A 125 10.52 3.26 4.86
N TRP A 126 11.45 2.39 4.48
CA TRP A 126 12.39 2.70 3.42
C TRP A 126 11.67 2.69 2.06
N GLU A 127 11.89 3.74 1.27
CA GLU A 127 11.29 3.90 -0.06
C GLU A 127 11.52 2.69 -0.97
N PHE A 128 12.67 2.03 -0.86
CA PHE A 128 13.03 0.84 -1.64
C PHE A 128 12.70 -0.49 -0.94
N TYR A 129 11.90 -0.49 0.14
CA TYR A 129 11.47 -1.73 0.80
C TYR A 129 10.69 -2.67 -0.13
N PRO A 130 9.72 -2.20 -0.95
CA PRO A 130 9.04 -3.06 -1.92
C PRO A 130 10.02 -3.66 -2.92
N ASP A 131 11.03 -2.87 -3.34
CA ASP A 131 12.07 -3.33 -4.25
C ASP A 131 12.95 -4.39 -3.62
N TYR A 132 13.34 -4.21 -2.35
CA TYR A 132 14.07 -5.21 -1.59
C TYR A 132 13.33 -6.54 -1.54
N ALA A 133 12.04 -6.53 -1.21
CA ALA A 133 11.25 -7.74 -1.09
C ALA A 133 11.15 -8.49 -2.43
N ILE A 134 10.85 -7.78 -3.53
CA ILE A 134 10.73 -8.40 -4.85
C ILE A 134 12.09 -8.88 -5.36
N ASN A 135 13.13 -8.05 -5.29
CA ASN A 135 14.46 -8.38 -5.79
C ASN A 135 15.05 -9.56 -5.00
N LEU A 136 14.76 -9.69 -3.70
CA LEU A 136 15.15 -10.85 -2.91
C LEU A 136 14.47 -12.13 -3.42
N MET A 137 13.18 -12.07 -3.75
CA MET A 137 12.45 -13.21 -4.31
C MET A 137 13.00 -13.63 -5.69
N LEU A 138 13.33 -12.65 -6.54
CA LEU A 138 13.97 -12.92 -7.84
C LEU A 138 15.35 -13.55 -7.64
N PHE A 139 16.15 -12.99 -6.72
CA PHE A 139 17.46 -13.49 -6.37
C PHE A 139 17.42 -14.94 -5.91
N ILE A 140 16.58 -15.31 -4.93
CA ILE A 140 16.52 -16.69 -4.42
C ILE A 140 15.89 -17.67 -5.43
N SER A 141 15.12 -17.16 -6.38
CA SER A 141 14.50 -17.97 -7.44
C SER A 141 15.39 -18.11 -8.68
N GLU A 142 16.59 -17.51 -8.66
CA GLU A 142 17.53 -17.47 -9.79
C GLU A 142 16.91 -16.85 -11.06
N VAL A 143 15.96 -15.94 -10.86
CA VAL A 143 15.40 -15.10 -11.92
C VAL A 143 16.27 -13.85 -12.02
N GLU A 144 16.50 -13.39 -13.24
CA GLU A 144 17.29 -12.19 -13.51
C GLU A 144 16.68 -10.98 -12.77
N ILE A 145 17.52 -10.28 -12.02
CA ILE A 145 17.10 -9.04 -11.34
C ILE A 145 17.23 -7.91 -12.37
N PRO A 146 16.23 -7.03 -12.48
CA PRO A 146 16.29 -5.90 -13.39
C PRO A 146 17.58 -5.07 -13.19
N PRO A 147 18.30 -4.72 -14.28
CA PRO A 147 19.61 -4.08 -14.18
C PRO A 147 19.53 -2.61 -13.75
N ASP A 148 18.41 -1.93 -14.02
CA ASP A 148 18.16 -0.56 -13.58
C ASP A 148 17.16 -0.56 -12.41
N PRO A 149 17.65 -0.47 -11.15
CA PRO A 149 16.78 -0.49 -9.99
C PRO A 149 15.92 0.78 -9.88
N PHE A 150 16.36 1.91 -10.42
CA PHE A 150 15.60 3.16 -10.36
C PHE A 150 14.47 3.20 -11.38
N LEU A 151 14.66 2.63 -12.57
CA LEU A 151 13.58 2.49 -13.54
C LEU A 151 12.48 1.58 -12.99
N VAL A 152 12.84 0.42 -12.43
CA VAL A 152 11.86 -0.52 -11.87
C VAL A 152 11.16 0.05 -10.63
N HIS A 153 11.90 0.73 -9.77
CA HIS A 153 11.32 1.45 -8.64
C HIS A 153 10.26 2.46 -9.13
N ARG A 154 10.59 3.30 -10.14
CA ARG A 154 9.63 4.24 -10.72
C ARG A 154 8.38 3.55 -11.27
N ILE A 155 8.52 2.44 -12.01
CA ILE A 155 7.36 1.67 -12.49
C ILE A 155 6.46 1.21 -11.33
N ARG A 156 7.06 0.75 -10.23
CA ARG A 156 6.33 0.31 -9.03
C ARG A 156 5.62 1.48 -8.35
N MET A 157 6.24 2.66 -8.31
CA MET A 157 5.60 3.88 -7.82
C MET A 157 4.41 4.31 -8.69
N GLU A 158 4.56 4.29 -10.02
CA GLU A 158 3.46 4.58 -10.95
C GLU A 158 2.31 3.56 -10.79
N LEU A 159 2.63 2.29 -10.52
CA LEU A 159 1.63 1.25 -10.28
C LEU A 159 0.85 1.49 -8.98
N GLU A 160 1.55 1.92 -7.92
CA GLU A 160 0.91 2.31 -6.67
C GLU A 160 -0.01 3.53 -6.88
N GLU A 161 0.47 4.56 -7.58
CA GLU A 161 -0.32 5.74 -7.94
C GLU A 161 -1.56 5.38 -8.77
N TYR A 162 -1.39 4.52 -9.78
CA TYR A 162 -2.50 3.99 -10.58
C TYR A 162 -3.55 3.32 -9.69
N HIS A 163 -3.15 2.42 -8.78
CA HIS A 163 -4.07 1.72 -7.90
C HIS A 163 -4.81 2.67 -6.95
N LEU A 164 -4.11 3.68 -6.41
CA LEU A 164 -4.71 4.69 -5.56
C LEU A 164 -5.76 5.51 -6.32
N LYS A 165 -5.44 6.00 -7.52
CA LYS A 165 -6.38 6.76 -8.38
C LYS A 165 -7.56 5.92 -8.81
N ARG A 166 -7.32 4.66 -9.20
CA ARG A 166 -8.37 3.71 -9.57
C ARG A 166 -9.36 3.49 -8.42
N ASN A 167 -8.87 3.27 -7.20
CA ASN A 167 -9.72 3.07 -6.03
C ASN A 167 -10.53 4.33 -5.69
N PHE A 168 -9.92 5.51 -5.83
CA PHE A 168 -10.63 6.78 -5.68
C PHE A 168 -11.72 6.94 -6.75
N LEU A 169 -11.42 6.65 -8.02
CA LEU A 169 -12.36 6.72 -9.13
C LEU A 169 -13.55 5.77 -8.93
N LEU A 170 -13.32 4.53 -8.53
CA LEU A 170 -14.37 3.57 -8.17
C LEU A 170 -15.26 4.11 -7.05
N SER A 171 -14.67 4.74 -6.04
CA SER A 171 -15.42 5.38 -4.95
C SER A 171 -16.28 6.54 -5.45
N LEU A 172 -15.79 7.34 -6.41
CA LEU A 172 -16.58 8.40 -7.04
C LEU A 172 -17.72 7.84 -7.88
N ILE A 173 -17.49 6.80 -8.68
CA ILE A 173 -18.51 6.11 -9.47
C ILE A 173 -19.63 5.61 -8.56
N GLU A 174 -19.28 4.97 -7.44
CA GLU A 174 -20.26 4.48 -6.47
C GLU A 174 -21.04 5.64 -5.83
N PHE A 175 -20.34 6.71 -5.44
CA PHE A 175 -20.96 7.90 -4.87
C PHE A 175 -22.01 8.49 -5.82
N VAL A 176 -21.65 8.79 -7.07
CA VAL A 176 -22.58 9.43 -8.02
C VAL A 176 -23.75 8.50 -8.40
N SER A 177 -23.51 7.18 -8.46
CA SER A 177 -24.56 6.19 -8.70
C SER A 177 -25.61 6.20 -7.59
N ARG A 178 -25.21 6.34 -6.33
CA ARG A 178 -26.13 6.42 -5.18
C ARG A 178 -27.06 7.65 -5.25
N PHE A 179 -26.62 8.70 -5.93
CA PHE A 179 -27.43 9.90 -6.19
C PHE A 179 -28.24 9.83 -7.49
N GLY A 180 -28.28 8.68 -8.16
CA GLY A 180 -29.06 8.45 -9.38
C GLY A 180 -28.45 9.06 -10.64
N ALA A 181 -27.20 9.52 -10.60
CA ALA A 181 -26.47 9.91 -11.80
C ALA A 181 -25.99 8.68 -12.59
N ASN A 182 -25.77 8.84 -13.89
CA ASN A 182 -25.27 7.76 -14.75
C ASN A 182 -23.75 7.90 -14.98
N PRO A 183 -22.90 7.06 -14.36
CA PRO A 183 -21.45 7.09 -14.58
C PRO A 183 -20.95 6.17 -15.70
N SER A 184 -21.82 5.64 -16.59
CA SER A 184 -21.40 4.65 -17.62
C SER A 184 -20.13 5.04 -18.37
N ARG A 185 -20.01 6.29 -18.80
CA ARG A 185 -18.83 6.80 -19.50
C ARG A 185 -17.55 6.72 -18.67
N VAL A 186 -17.62 7.02 -17.37
CA VAL A 186 -16.47 6.91 -16.46
C VAL A 186 -16.10 5.44 -16.26
N GLY A 187 -17.11 4.56 -16.19
CA GLY A 187 -16.89 3.12 -16.14
C GLY A 187 -16.20 2.58 -17.38
N GLU A 188 -16.56 3.06 -18.58
CA GLU A 188 -15.89 2.72 -19.84
C GLU A 188 -14.42 3.15 -19.81
N MET A 189 -14.12 4.40 -19.42
CA MET A 189 -12.74 4.90 -19.30
C MET A 189 -11.92 4.09 -18.30
N LEU A 190 -12.52 3.68 -17.18
CA LEU A 190 -11.85 2.84 -16.19
C LEU A 190 -11.53 1.44 -16.76
N ASN A 191 -12.44 0.86 -17.54
CA ASN A 191 -12.19 -0.44 -18.18
C ASN A 191 -11.07 -0.36 -19.21
N GLU A 192 -11.02 0.71 -20.01
CA GLU A 192 -9.94 0.96 -20.97
C GLU A 192 -8.58 1.07 -20.26
N ALA A 193 -8.53 1.81 -19.14
CA ALA A 193 -7.33 1.91 -18.31
C ALA A 193 -6.92 0.55 -17.72
N ASP A 194 -7.88 -0.26 -17.24
CA ASP A 194 -7.63 -1.60 -16.70
C ASP A 194 -7.11 -2.58 -17.77
N ASP A 195 -7.52 -2.42 -19.03
CA ASP A 195 -6.97 -3.18 -20.16
C ASP A 195 -5.54 -2.72 -20.49
N GLY A 196 -5.27 -1.41 -20.49
CA GLY A 196 -3.91 -0.90 -20.66
C GLY A 196 -2.96 -1.29 -19.52
N LEU A 197 -3.46 -1.44 -18.29
CA LEU A 197 -2.68 -1.98 -17.18
C LEU A 197 -2.20 -3.41 -17.46
N LYS A 198 -3.00 -4.23 -18.14
CA LYS A 198 -2.58 -5.59 -18.53
C LYS A 198 -1.41 -5.52 -19.51
N GLU A 199 -1.47 -4.62 -20.49
CA GLU A 199 -0.38 -4.40 -21.45
C GLU A 199 0.92 -3.95 -20.76
N ALA A 200 0.83 -2.97 -19.84
CA ALA A 200 1.98 -2.51 -19.06
C ALA A 200 2.60 -3.67 -18.25
N ASN A 201 1.77 -4.51 -17.63
CA ASN A 201 2.24 -5.69 -16.89
C ASN A 201 2.88 -6.75 -17.79
N GLU A 202 2.38 -6.95 -19.00
CA GLU A 202 2.99 -7.85 -19.97
C GLU A 202 4.38 -7.36 -20.38
N LYS A 203 4.53 -6.05 -20.63
CA LYS A 203 5.82 -5.41 -20.90
C LYS A 203 6.80 -5.57 -19.72
N TYR A 204 6.34 -5.30 -18.50
CA TYR A 204 7.13 -5.49 -17.28
C TYR A 204 7.63 -6.94 -17.14
N LYS A 205 6.74 -7.93 -17.33
CA LYS A 205 7.10 -9.36 -17.27
C LYS A 205 8.03 -9.77 -18.42
N GLY A 206 7.92 -9.12 -19.57
CA GLY A 206 8.78 -9.30 -20.74
C GLY A 206 10.12 -8.57 -20.65
N TYR A 207 10.45 -7.94 -19.52
CA TYR A 207 11.66 -7.12 -19.32
C TYR A 207 11.74 -5.88 -20.24
N ASP A 208 10.61 -5.49 -20.86
CA ASP A 208 10.44 -4.20 -21.53
C ASP A 208 10.07 -3.14 -20.48
N PHE A 209 11.03 -2.79 -19.62
CA PHE A 209 10.79 -1.83 -18.53
C PHE A 209 10.54 -0.42 -19.04
N GLU A 210 11.22 0.02 -20.10
CA GLU A 210 10.98 1.34 -20.70
C GLU A 210 9.57 1.43 -21.28
N GLY A 211 9.15 0.41 -22.04
CA GLY A 211 7.79 0.35 -22.58
C GLY A 211 6.73 0.23 -21.49
N SER A 212 7.01 -0.54 -20.43
CA SER A 212 6.13 -0.62 -19.26
C SER A 212 6.00 0.73 -18.56
N PHE A 213 7.11 1.45 -18.37
CA PHE A 213 7.11 2.76 -17.73
C PHE A 213 6.31 3.78 -18.53
N ALA A 214 6.58 3.89 -19.84
CA ALA A 214 5.85 4.78 -20.73
C ALA A 214 4.33 4.50 -20.72
N ARG A 215 3.93 3.23 -20.76
CA ARG A 215 2.50 2.86 -20.68
C ARG A 215 1.90 3.20 -19.31
N MET A 216 2.64 3.02 -18.22
CA MET A 216 2.17 3.40 -16.89
C MET A 216 1.95 4.92 -16.76
N GLU A 217 2.86 5.75 -17.29
CA GLU A 217 2.69 7.21 -17.29
C GLU A 217 1.41 7.62 -18.05
N GLU A 218 1.13 7.00 -19.20
CA GLU A 218 -0.10 7.22 -19.95
C GLU A 218 -1.35 6.84 -19.15
N LEU A 219 -1.33 5.69 -18.48
CA LEU A 219 -2.45 5.17 -17.68
C LEU A 219 -2.81 6.08 -16.51
N VAL A 220 -1.81 6.67 -15.84
CA VAL A 220 -2.04 7.63 -14.76
C VAL A 220 -2.76 8.88 -15.28
N ILE A 221 -2.39 9.36 -16.48
CA ILE A 221 -3.05 10.49 -17.15
C ILE A 221 -4.49 10.12 -17.56
N GLU A 222 -4.71 8.91 -18.10
CA GLU A 222 -6.04 8.41 -18.46
C GLU A 222 -6.97 8.36 -17.23
N LEU A 223 -6.47 7.89 -16.07
CA LEU A 223 -7.23 7.88 -14.81
C LEU A 223 -7.51 9.28 -14.27
N ASP A 224 -6.60 10.24 -14.45
CA ASP A 224 -6.85 11.65 -14.07
C ASP A 224 -7.99 12.24 -14.90
N GLN A 225 -8.02 11.97 -16.22
CA GLN A 225 -9.11 12.41 -17.08
C GLN A 225 -10.44 11.79 -16.68
N ALA A 226 -10.46 10.49 -16.37
CA ALA A 226 -11.66 9.80 -15.88
C ALA A 226 -12.13 10.38 -14.55
N THR A 227 -11.20 10.72 -13.66
CA THR A 227 -11.47 11.37 -12.37
C THR A 227 -12.10 12.74 -12.54
N ILE A 228 -11.59 13.56 -13.47
CA ILE A 228 -12.18 14.87 -13.79
C ILE A 228 -13.62 14.71 -14.29
N GLU A 229 -13.90 13.74 -15.16
CA GLU A 229 -15.26 13.50 -15.65
C GLU A 229 -16.19 13.01 -14.52
N ALA A 230 -15.71 12.13 -13.64
CA ALA A 230 -16.45 11.68 -12.47
C ALA A 230 -16.82 12.82 -11.53
N LEU A 231 -15.88 13.74 -11.27
CA LEU A 231 -16.11 14.94 -10.48
C LEU A 231 -17.14 15.87 -11.13
N ARG A 232 -17.11 16.02 -12.46
CA ARG A 232 -18.12 16.81 -13.19
C ARG A 232 -19.53 16.23 -13.02
N ILE A 233 -19.67 14.91 -13.13
CA ILE A 233 -20.95 14.21 -12.90
C ILE A 233 -21.41 14.40 -11.45
N LYS A 234 -20.48 14.28 -10.50
CA LYS A 234 -20.73 14.51 -9.07
C LYS A 234 -21.30 15.90 -8.82
N ASP A 235 -20.67 16.94 -9.37
CA ASP A 235 -21.09 18.32 -9.16
C ASP A 235 -22.48 18.58 -9.78
N GLN A 236 -22.78 17.99 -10.94
CA GLN A 236 -24.13 18.04 -11.54
C GLN A 236 -25.19 17.36 -10.68
N ALA A 237 -24.88 16.18 -10.13
CA ALA A 237 -25.79 15.46 -9.25
C ALA A 237 -26.10 16.26 -7.98
N LEU A 238 -25.07 16.81 -7.34
CA LEU A 238 -25.20 17.63 -6.13
C LEU A 238 -25.99 18.91 -6.39
N LEU A 239 -25.82 19.54 -7.55
CA LEU A 239 -26.60 20.72 -7.95
C LEU A 239 -28.11 20.38 -8.06
N TRP A 240 -28.46 19.26 -8.68
CA TRP A 240 -29.86 18.85 -8.82
C TRP A 240 -30.51 18.53 -7.47
N ILE A 241 -29.78 17.87 -6.58
CA ILE A 241 -30.24 17.61 -5.21
C ILE A 241 -30.53 18.93 -4.50
N TYR A 242 -29.59 19.87 -4.57
CA TYR A 242 -29.75 21.18 -3.97
C TYR A 242 -30.99 21.92 -4.50
N ILE A 243 -31.24 21.88 -5.81
CA ILE A 243 -32.42 22.51 -6.43
C ILE A 243 -33.72 21.86 -5.93
N VAL A 244 -33.77 20.52 -5.85
CA VAL A 244 -34.94 19.78 -5.37
C VAL A 244 -35.20 20.09 -3.90
N GLU A 245 -34.16 20.06 -3.07
CA GLU A 245 -34.25 20.42 -1.64
C GLU A 245 -34.75 21.86 -1.47
N TRP A 246 -34.14 22.82 -2.17
CA TRP A 246 -34.59 24.22 -2.14
C TRP A 246 -36.08 24.31 -2.49
N THR A 247 -36.48 23.70 -3.59
CA THR A 247 -37.86 23.77 -4.10
C THR A 247 -38.85 23.13 -3.11
N ALA A 248 -38.49 21.99 -2.51
CA ALA A 248 -39.30 21.32 -1.50
C ALA A 248 -39.45 22.15 -0.22
N VAL A 249 -38.36 22.74 0.28
CA VAL A 249 -38.38 23.61 1.46
C VAL A 249 -39.22 24.85 1.19
N THR A 250 -38.98 25.53 0.06
CA THR A 250 -39.71 26.75 -0.32
C THR A 250 -41.18 26.47 -0.56
N GLY A 251 -41.52 25.38 -1.26
CA GLY A 251 -42.90 24.97 -1.49
C GLY A 251 -43.64 24.65 -0.19
N THR A 252 -43.00 23.94 0.74
CA THR A 252 -43.58 23.63 2.06
C THR A 252 -43.80 24.90 2.88
N SER A 253 -42.83 25.83 2.89
CA SER A 253 -42.95 27.12 3.58
C SER A 253 -44.08 27.98 3.00
N LEU A 254 -44.20 28.07 1.68
CA LEU A 254 -45.28 28.82 1.02
C LEU A 254 -46.64 28.19 1.31
N PHE A 255 -46.76 26.87 1.22
CA PHE A 255 -48.00 26.15 1.52
C PHE A 255 -48.44 26.37 2.98
N ALA A 256 -47.52 26.21 3.93
CA ALA A 256 -47.79 26.48 5.33
C ALA A 256 -48.20 27.95 5.55
N GLY A 257 -47.51 28.90 4.91
CA GLY A 257 -47.85 30.31 4.95
C GLY A 257 -49.26 30.61 4.43
N VAL A 258 -49.65 30.01 3.30
CA VAL A 258 -51.01 30.15 2.72
C VAL A 258 -52.07 29.55 3.65
N VAL A 259 -51.82 28.37 4.23
CA VAL A 259 -52.74 27.74 5.18
C VAL A 259 -52.94 28.61 6.42
N VAL A 260 -51.86 29.13 6.99
CA VAL A 260 -51.92 30.04 8.14
C VAL A 260 -52.67 31.32 7.79
N TRP A 261 -52.36 31.93 6.65
CA TRP A 261 -53.05 33.13 6.17
C TRP A 261 -54.56 32.89 5.97
N ALA A 262 -54.94 31.79 5.30
CA ALA A 262 -56.34 31.45 5.06
C ALA A 262 -57.10 31.24 6.39
N LEU A 263 -56.49 30.58 7.37
CA LEU A 263 -57.06 30.42 8.72
C LEU A 263 -57.22 31.77 9.42
N MET A 264 -56.25 32.67 9.31
CA MET A 264 -56.32 34.02 9.90
C MET A 264 -57.42 34.87 9.26
N VAL A 265 -57.54 34.85 7.93
CA VAL A 265 -58.59 35.58 7.19
C VAL A 265 -59.98 35.04 7.55
N ARG A 266 -60.14 33.71 7.58
CA ARG A 266 -61.40 33.09 8.02
C ARG A 266 -61.74 33.49 9.45
N ARG A 267 -60.79 33.46 10.39
CA ARG A 267 -61.01 33.93 11.77
C ARG A 267 -61.39 35.42 11.84
N ARG A 268 -60.85 36.27 10.96
CA ARG A 268 -61.19 37.70 10.92
C ARG A 268 -62.59 37.95 10.37
N LEU A 269 -63.00 37.23 9.33
CA LEU A 269 -64.33 37.37 8.71
C LEU A 269 -65.46 36.80 9.58
N TYR A 270 -65.21 35.72 10.32
CA TYR A 270 -66.20 35.10 11.22
C TYR A 270 -66.16 35.66 12.65
N ARG A 271 -65.44 36.75 12.89
CA ARG A 271 -65.52 37.47 14.16
C ARG A 271 -66.79 38.32 14.14
N GLU A 272 -67.92 37.71 14.49
CA GLU A 272 -69.18 38.41 14.71
C GLU A 272 -68.97 39.58 15.67
N VAL A 273 -69.45 40.75 15.27
CA VAL A 273 -69.53 41.95 16.11
C VAL A 273 -70.60 41.68 17.16
N GLY A 274 -70.21 41.10 18.28
CA GLY A 274 -71.00 41.10 19.50
C GLY A 274 -71.12 42.52 20.04
N SER A 275 -72.01 43.32 19.46
CA SER A 275 -72.43 44.59 20.06
C SER A 275 -73.40 44.28 21.20
N THR A 276 -72.91 44.14 22.43
CA THR A 276 -73.75 44.24 23.62
C THR A 276 -73.95 45.72 23.94
N ARG A 277 -75.03 46.30 23.38
CA ARG A 277 -75.61 47.54 23.91
C ARG A 277 -76.67 47.13 24.93
N SER A 278 -76.31 47.10 26.22
CA SER A 278 -77.29 47.08 27.31
C SER A 278 -77.63 48.52 27.68
N SER A 279 -78.82 48.96 27.30
CA SER A 279 -79.45 50.16 27.87
C SER A 279 -80.97 50.00 27.77
N HIS A 280 -81.59 49.43 28.80
CA HIS A 280 -82.72 50.02 29.53
C HIS A 280 -83.12 49.12 30.71
#